data_AF-A0A7J4JXL5-F1
#
_entry.id   AF-A0A7J4JXL5-F1
#
_cell.length_a   1.000
_cell.length_b   1.000
_cell.length_c   1.000
_cell.angle_alpha   90.00
_cell.angle_beta   90.00
_cell.angle_gamma   90.00
#
_symmetry.space_group_name_H-M   'P 1'
#
loop_
_entity.id
_entity.type
_entity.pdbx_description
1 polymer ?
#
loop_
_entity_poly.entity_id
_entity_poly.type
_entity_poly.pdbx_seq_one_letter_code
_entity_poly.pdbx_strand_id
1 'polypeptide(L)'
;MENAQRKPYLVNSVQIDADEVKVFVLEPQYGGNILFQPGQFVKLYDEKGEKFRPYSIASSPEENNLVFLIKMVGGEFTTYLDTVKVGTTLYIEGPLGHFKYESGTKNPKCGFIAGGTGIAPILSILEHIRKNNIRGDFVFFYSIRTKADILQKEKLSELVRNIKNLKIVYTITRETPDGWKGELGRIDKEMIERNCPDVSERNWFMCGPIVMVTELKKTLVGLGVPERNVKFEGWG
;
A
#
# COMPACT_ATOMS: atom_id res chain seq x y z
N MET A 1 12.46 30.35 4.70
CA MET A 1 11.74 29.10 4.37
C MET A 1 12.60 27.98 4.92
N GLU A 2 12.25 27.45 6.09
CA GLU A 2 13.03 26.38 6.73
C GLU A 2 13.08 25.17 5.80
N ASN A 3 14.29 24.77 5.41
CA ASN A 3 14.50 23.44 4.84
C ASN A 3 13.98 22.44 5.87
N ALA A 4 12.86 21.77 5.58
CA ALA A 4 12.46 20.61 6.36
C ALA A 4 13.66 19.66 6.40
N GLN A 5 14.29 19.56 7.58
CA GLN A 5 15.54 18.83 7.73
C GLN A 5 15.27 17.37 7.38
N ARG A 6 15.85 16.90 6.27
CA ARG A 6 15.70 15.52 5.84
C ARG A 6 16.18 14.61 6.95
N LYS A 7 15.35 13.65 7.34
CA LYS A 7 15.63 12.79 8.49
C LYS A 7 16.42 11.57 8.04
N PRO A 8 17.54 11.24 8.69
CA PRO A 8 18.35 10.09 8.32
C PRO A 8 17.74 8.80 8.89
N TYR A 9 17.73 7.77 8.06
CA TYR A 9 17.24 6.43 8.39
C TYR A 9 18.27 5.39 7.94
N LEU A 10 18.59 4.46 8.83
CA LEU A 10 19.49 3.36 8.55
C LEU A 10 18.72 2.22 7.87
N VAL A 11 19.26 1.66 6.80
CA VAL A 11 18.74 0.44 6.19
C VAL A 11 19.02 -0.72 7.15
N ASN A 12 17.99 -1.18 7.86
CA ASN A 12 18.08 -2.29 8.82
C ASN A 12 17.97 -3.64 8.12
N SER A 13 17.10 -3.77 7.11
CA SER A 13 17.02 -4.97 6.27
C SER A 13 16.57 -4.67 4.85
N VAL A 14 16.99 -5.54 3.94
CA VAL A 14 16.52 -5.57 2.54
C VAL A 14 16.22 -7.03 2.20
N GLN A 15 14.97 -7.32 1.84
CA GLN A 15 14.53 -8.66 1.45
C GLN A 15 13.94 -8.62 0.05
N ILE A 16 14.07 -9.71 -0.70
CA ILE A 16 13.41 -9.87 -2.00
C ILE A 16 12.06 -10.55 -1.76
N ASP A 17 11.00 -9.93 -2.25
CA ASP A 17 9.65 -10.47 -2.36
C ASP A 17 9.38 -10.81 -3.84
N ALA A 18 8.15 -11.20 -4.17
CA ALA A 18 7.78 -11.53 -5.54
C ALA A 18 7.85 -10.34 -6.51
N ASP A 19 7.74 -10.61 -7.82
CA ASP A 19 7.68 -9.60 -8.89
C ASP A 19 8.81 -8.55 -8.88
N GLU A 20 10.03 -8.98 -8.53
CA GLU A 20 11.23 -8.10 -8.43
C GLU A 20 11.05 -6.94 -7.43
N VAL A 21 10.20 -7.14 -6.42
CA VAL A 21 9.99 -6.18 -5.35
C VAL A 21 10.99 -6.42 -4.23
N LYS A 22 11.70 -5.38 -3.81
CA LYS A 22 12.47 -5.39 -2.56
C LYS A 22 11.69 -4.72 -1.45
N VAL A 23 11.75 -5.35 -0.28
CA VAL A 23 11.19 -4.84 0.98
C VAL A 23 12.33 -4.20 1.77
N PHE A 24 12.30 -2.89 1.88
CA PHE A 24 13.25 -2.13 2.70
C PHE A 24 12.65 -1.88 4.07
N VAL A 25 13.40 -2.20 5.13
CA VAL A 25 13.07 -1.82 6.51
C VAL A 25 14.09 -0.77 6.94
N LEU A 26 13.60 0.44 7.19
CA LEU A 26 14.41 1.60 7.54
C LEU A 26 14.18 1.98 9.01
N GLU A 27 15.25 2.03 9.79
CA GLU A 27 15.25 2.41 11.20
C GLU A 27 15.60 3.90 11.35
N PRO A 28 14.81 4.68 12.09
CA PRO A 28 15.08 6.09 12.32
C PRO A 28 16.37 6.27 13.14
N GLN A 29 17.24 7.18 12.71
CA GLN A 29 18.43 7.53 13.50
C GLN A 29 18.13 8.72 14.43
N TYR A 30 18.86 8.78 15.55
CA TYR A 30 18.82 9.89 16.52
C TYR A 30 17.43 10.21 17.08
N GLY A 31 16.52 9.23 17.14
CA GLY A 31 15.13 9.41 17.61
C GLY A 31 14.26 10.22 16.65
N GLY A 32 14.70 10.42 15.40
CA GLY A 32 14.07 11.28 14.40
C GLY A 32 12.87 10.64 13.68
N ASN A 33 11.95 9.98 14.37
CA ASN A 33 10.79 9.36 13.69
C ASN A 33 9.96 10.44 12.97
N ILE A 34 9.48 10.13 11.77
CA ILE A 34 8.41 10.90 11.15
C ILE A 34 7.08 10.50 11.77
N LEU A 35 6.22 11.48 12.03
CA LEU A 35 4.83 11.24 12.37
C LEU A 35 4.03 11.27 11.08
N PHE A 36 3.25 10.23 10.81
CA PHE A 36 2.46 10.13 9.58
C PHE A 36 1.10 9.48 9.86
N GLN A 37 0.17 9.67 8.94
CA GLN A 37 -1.12 8.99 8.93
C GLN A 37 -1.05 7.77 7.99
N PRO A 38 -1.73 6.65 8.30
CA PRO A 38 -1.60 5.45 7.50
C PRO A 38 -2.13 5.67 6.07
N GLY A 39 -1.35 5.20 5.10
CA GLY A 39 -1.57 5.42 3.67
C GLY A 39 -0.69 6.51 3.05
N GLN A 40 -0.07 7.38 3.86
CA GLN A 40 0.80 8.44 3.36
C GLN A 40 2.12 7.93 2.75
N PHE A 41 2.77 8.82 1.99
CA PHE A 41 4.07 8.56 1.38
C PHE A 41 5.12 9.57 1.83
N VAL A 42 6.38 9.28 1.50
CA VAL A 42 7.51 10.20 1.70
C VAL A 42 8.33 10.31 0.42
N LYS A 43 9.15 11.36 0.32
CA LYS A 43 10.28 11.35 -0.61
C LYS A 43 11.43 10.60 0.05
N LEU A 44 11.83 9.48 -0.55
CA LEU A 44 13.03 8.74 -0.17
C LEU A 44 14.18 9.25 -1.01
N TYR A 45 15.22 9.76 -0.35
CA TYR A 45 16.43 10.24 -0.96
C TYR A 45 17.56 9.21 -0.86
N ASP A 46 18.50 9.28 -1.80
CA ASP A 46 19.75 8.49 -1.76
C ASP A 46 20.66 8.87 -0.57
N GLU A 47 21.76 8.13 -0.39
CA GLU A 47 22.76 8.36 0.67
C GLU A 47 23.47 9.72 0.62
N LYS A 48 23.36 10.44 -0.50
CA LYS A 48 23.89 11.80 -0.65
C LYS A 48 22.83 12.86 -0.32
N GLY A 49 21.57 12.46 -0.23
CA GLY A 49 20.44 13.37 -0.08
C GLY A 49 20.13 14.15 -1.37
N GLU A 50 20.60 13.73 -2.53
CA GLU A 50 20.51 14.55 -3.75
C GLU A 50 19.32 14.16 -4.63
N LYS A 51 19.17 12.87 -4.90
CA LYS A 51 18.09 12.33 -5.74
C LYS A 51 17.02 11.72 -4.87
N PHE A 52 15.76 11.83 -5.28
CA PHE A 52 14.65 11.19 -4.59
C PHE A 52 13.60 10.62 -5.52
N ARG A 53 12.81 9.70 -4.96
CA ARG A 53 11.52 9.28 -5.50
C ARG A 53 10.47 9.17 -4.38
N PRO A 54 9.19 9.42 -4.67
CA PRO A 54 8.12 9.21 -3.71
C PRO A 54 7.84 7.71 -3.52
N TYR A 55 7.71 7.26 -2.27
CA TYR A 55 7.27 5.91 -1.94
C TYR A 55 6.29 5.92 -0.77
N SER A 56 5.17 5.23 -0.93
CA SER A 56 4.19 5.01 0.13
C SER A 56 4.80 4.18 1.26
N ILE A 57 4.51 4.56 2.50
CA ILE A 57 4.92 3.80 3.67
C ILE A 57 4.00 2.58 3.79
N ALA A 58 4.57 1.40 3.99
CA ALA A 58 3.85 0.15 4.13
C ALA A 58 3.65 -0.30 5.58
N SER A 59 4.48 0.16 6.51
CA SER A 59 4.28 -0.05 7.94
C SER A 59 3.23 0.89 8.51
N SER A 60 2.71 0.57 9.69
CA SER A 60 1.77 1.44 10.39
C SER A 60 2.49 2.55 11.16
N PRO A 61 1.80 3.67 11.48
CA PRO A 61 2.36 4.75 12.31
C PRO A 61 2.76 4.33 13.72
N GLU A 62 2.25 3.20 14.21
CA GLU A 62 2.60 2.62 15.51
C GLU A 62 3.91 1.81 15.48
N GLU A 63 4.56 1.71 14.32
CA GLU A 63 5.84 1.02 14.17
C GLU A 63 7.00 2.01 14.15
N ASN A 64 8.10 1.66 14.82
CA ASN A 64 9.31 2.49 14.80
C ASN A 64 9.98 2.49 13.42
N ASN A 65 9.97 1.34 12.75
CA ASN A 65 10.61 1.17 11.45
C ASN A 65 9.64 1.53 10.33
N LEU A 66 10.17 2.18 9.29
CA LEU A 66 9.45 2.39 8.04
C LEU A 66 9.69 1.21 7.11
N VAL A 67 8.62 0.69 6.52
CA VAL A 67 8.70 -0.39 5.53
C VAL A 67 8.30 0.14 4.17
N PHE A 68 9.07 -0.20 3.13
CA PHE A 68 8.79 0.16 1.74
C PHE A 68 8.83 -1.06 0.84
N LEU A 69 7.83 -1.20 -0.05
CA LEU A 69 7.80 -2.22 -1.09
C LEU A 69 8.12 -1.55 -2.42
N ILE A 70 9.32 -1.78 -2.94
CA ILE A 70 9.83 -1.07 -4.12
C ILE A 70 10.11 -2.08 -5.22
N LYS A 71 9.41 -1.95 -6.35
CA LYS A 71 9.72 -2.75 -7.54
C LYS A 71 10.99 -2.23 -8.21
N MET A 72 11.94 -3.12 -8.48
CA MET A 72 13.13 -2.79 -9.26
C MET A 72 12.73 -2.71 -10.74
N VAL A 73 12.58 -1.49 -11.27
CA VAL A 73 12.12 -1.26 -12.66
C VAL A 73 13.25 -0.83 -13.61
N GLY A 74 14.50 -0.86 -13.16
CA GLY A 74 15.68 -0.50 -13.96
C GLY A 74 15.84 1.00 -14.26
N GLY A 75 15.04 1.87 -13.63
CA GLY A 75 15.25 3.31 -13.68
C GLY A 75 16.37 3.75 -12.73
N GLU A 76 16.99 4.90 -12.99
CA GLU A 76 18.16 5.42 -12.25
C GLU A 76 18.09 5.22 -10.73
N PHE A 77 16.98 5.64 -10.09
CA PHE A 77 16.83 5.54 -8.64
C PHE A 77 16.65 4.09 -8.16
N THR A 78 15.90 3.26 -8.90
CA THR A 78 15.74 1.84 -8.55
C THR A 78 17.01 1.03 -8.79
N THR A 79 17.82 1.38 -9.80
CA THR A 79 19.14 0.79 -10.01
C THR A 79 20.07 1.12 -8.85
N TYR A 80 20.03 2.36 -8.35
CA TYR A 80 20.73 2.71 -7.11
C TYR A 80 20.24 1.89 -5.92
N LEU A 81 18.92 1.85 -5.67
CA LEU A 81 18.34 1.07 -4.57
C LEU A 81 18.67 -0.42 -4.67
N ASP A 82 18.83 -0.96 -5.87
CA ASP A 82 19.22 -2.36 -6.08
C ASP A 82 20.62 -2.67 -5.50
N THR A 83 21.50 -1.67 -5.42
CA THR A 83 22.85 -1.77 -4.86
C THR A 83 22.95 -1.46 -3.36
N VAL A 84 21.88 -0.90 -2.76
CA VAL A 84 21.86 -0.49 -1.35
C VAL A 84 21.99 -1.70 -0.42
N LYS A 85 22.85 -1.57 0.60
CA LYS A 85 23.12 -2.63 1.59
C LYS A 85 22.61 -2.25 2.97
N VAL A 86 22.42 -3.24 3.82
CA VAL A 86 22.20 -3.03 5.27
C VAL A 86 23.32 -2.15 5.83
N GLY A 87 22.95 -1.19 6.67
CA GLY A 87 23.85 -0.19 7.22
C GLY A 87 24.00 1.09 6.38
N THR A 88 23.43 1.13 5.17
CA THR A 88 23.39 2.38 4.37
C THR A 88 22.43 3.37 5.01
N THR A 89 22.78 4.65 5.05
CA THR A 89 21.85 5.70 5.48
C THR A 89 21.13 6.28 4.27
N LEU A 90 19.80 6.32 4.31
CA LEU A 90 18.95 7.02 3.35
C LEU A 90 18.26 8.18 4.06
N TYR A 91 17.83 9.19 3.30
CA TYR A 91 17.18 10.36 3.88
C TYR A 91 15.70 10.44 3.49
N ILE A 92 14.88 10.91 4.42
CA ILE A 92 13.43 10.98 4.25
C ILE A 92 12.93 12.42 4.43
N GLU A 93 12.04 12.84 3.54
CA GLU A 93 11.28 14.08 3.65
C GLU A 93 9.77 13.77 3.56
N GLY A 94 9.02 14.20 4.57
CA GLY A 94 7.58 13.97 4.67
C GLY A 94 7.08 14.00 6.12
N PRO A 95 5.85 13.52 6.37
CA PRO A 95 4.97 12.82 5.42
C PRO A 95 4.35 13.73 4.36
N LEU A 96 3.87 13.12 3.27
CA LEU A 96 3.18 13.76 2.16
C LEU A 96 1.94 12.94 1.75
N GLY A 97 1.07 13.53 0.93
CA GLY A 97 -0.07 12.84 0.35
C GLY A 97 -1.38 13.01 1.12
N HIS A 98 -2.49 12.92 0.37
CA HIS A 98 -3.86 13.00 0.87
C HIS A 98 -4.55 11.63 0.93
N PHE A 99 -3.89 10.58 0.42
CA PHE A 99 -4.32 9.21 0.59
C PHE A 99 -4.08 8.74 2.02
N LYS A 100 -4.99 9.11 2.91
CA LYS A 100 -4.87 8.79 4.33
C LYS A 100 -6.17 8.28 4.90
N TYR A 101 -6.04 7.23 5.70
CA TYR A 101 -7.11 6.75 6.53
C TYR A 101 -7.21 7.64 7.77
N GLU A 102 -8.40 8.22 7.99
CA GLU A 102 -8.68 9.10 9.11
C GLU A 102 -9.56 8.35 10.11
N SER A 103 -9.01 8.16 11.31
CA SER A 103 -9.74 7.56 12.43
C SER A 103 -10.79 8.53 12.97
N GLY A 104 -11.89 8.00 13.49
CA GLY A 104 -12.96 8.81 14.11
C GLY A 104 -14.37 8.31 13.82
N THR A 105 -14.55 7.51 12.77
CA THR A 105 -15.82 6.83 12.52
C THR A 105 -15.90 5.55 13.35
N LYS A 106 -16.97 5.41 14.15
CA LYS A 106 -17.26 4.17 14.87
C LYS A 106 -17.72 3.11 13.87
N ASN A 107 -17.11 1.92 13.90
CA ASN A 107 -17.42 0.81 13.00
C ASN A 107 -17.34 1.18 11.51
N PRO A 108 -16.17 1.63 11.01
CA PRO A 108 -16.04 2.05 9.62
C PRO A 108 -16.27 0.87 8.68
N LYS A 109 -16.94 1.14 7.55
CA LYS A 109 -16.96 0.26 6.38
C LYS A 109 -15.97 0.79 5.35
N CYS A 110 -14.96 -0.01 5.02
CA CYS A 110 -13.97 0.38 4.01
C CYS A 110 -13.83 -0.68 2.91
N GLY A 111 -13.63 -0.18 1.69
CA GLY A 111 -13.20 -0.94 0.54
C GLY A 111 -11.77 -0.54 0.18
N PHE A 112 -10.93 -1.51 -0.11
CA PHE A 112 -9.55 -1.30 -0.53
C PHE A 112 -9.35 -1.92 -1.91
N ILE A 113 -8.60 -1.26 -2.78
CA ILE A 113 -8.17 -1.83 -4.06
C ILE A 113 -6.67 -1.59 -4.25
N ALA A 114 -5.91 -2.65 -4.53
CA ALA A 114 -4.50 -2.53 -4.87
C ALA A 114 -4.14 -3.24 -6.16
N GLY A 115 -3.20 -2.66 -6.91
CA GLY A 115 -2.53 -3.31 -8.04
C GLY A 115 -1.02 -3.38 -7.80
N GLY A 116 -0.45 -4.59 -7.74
CA GLY A 116 0.98 -4.80 -7.48
C GLY A 116 1.48 -4.05 -6.23
N THR A 117 2.55 -3.27 -6.36
CA THR A 117 3.14 -2.49 -5.24
C THR A 117 2.22 -1.41 -4.67
N GLY A 118 1.08 -1.10 -5.32
CA GLY A 118 0.02 -0.29 -4.72
C GLY A 118 -0.56 -0.88 -3.43
N ILE A 119 -0.21 -2.10 -3.06
CA ILE A 119 -0.51 -2.70 -1.77
C ILE A 119 0.16 -1.98 -0.58
N ALA A 120 1.28 -1.29 -0.79
CA ALA A 120 2.04 -0.63 0.28
C ALA A 120 1.17 0.28 1.19
N PRO A 121 0.51 1.33 0.69
CA PRO A 121 -0.29 2.19 1.56
C PRO A 121 -1.50 1.45 2.16
N ILE A 122 -2.00 0.39 1.52
CA ILE A 122 -3.09 -0.44 2.05
C ILE A 122 -2.60 -1.27 3.25
N LEU A 123 -1.40 -1.84 3.19
CA LEU A 123 -0.78 -2.54 4.33
C LEU A 123 -0.63 -1.61 5.53
N SER A 124 -0.21 -0.36 5.31
CA SER A 124 -0.11 0.65 6.37
C SER A 124 -1.45 0.87 7.07
N ILE A 125 -2.54 0.99 6.30
CA ILE A 125 -3.90 1.15 6.83
C ILE A 125 -4.37 -0.11 7.57
N LEU A 126 -4.19 -1.30 6.99
CA LEU A 126 -4.63 -2.54 7.62
C LEU A 126 -3.83 -2.85 8.90
N GLU A 127 -2.52 -2.61 8.92
CA GLU A 127 -1.73 -2.76 10.15
C GLU A 127 -2.13 -1.76 11.23
N HIS A 128 -2.44 -0.52 10.86
CA HIS A 128 -2.99 0.47 11.79
C HIS A 128 -4.31 0.00 12.39
N ILE A 129 -5.22 -0.53 11.56
CA ILE A 129 -6.49 -1.14 11.99
C ILE A 129 -6.24 -2.29 12.96
N ARG A 130 -5.31 -3.19 12.64
CA ARG A 130 -4.95 -4.34 13.48
C ARG A 130 -4.41 -3.90 14.84
N LYS A 131 -3.40 -3.04 14.87
CA LYS A 131 -2.71 -2.61 16.10
C LYS A 131 -3.61 -1.82 17.04
N ASN A 132 -4.53 -1.03 16.49
CA ASN A 132 -5.49 -0.25 17.28
C ASN A 132 -6.80 -1.00 17.57
N ASN A 133 -6.91 -2.29 17.19
CA ASN A 133 -8.12 -3.11 17.36
C ASN A 133 -9.39 -2.43 16.82
N ILE A 134 -9.28 -1.72 15.70
CA ILE A 134 -10.40 -0.99 15.11
C ILE A 134 -11.43 -2.01 14.61
N ARG A 135 -12.61 -2.00 15.22
CA ARG A 135 -13.74 -2.83 14.79
C ARG A 135 -14.43 -2.14 13.63
N GLY A 136 -14.60 -2.85 12.51
CA GLY A 136 -15.24 -2.35 11.30
C GLY A 136 -15.61 -3.50 10.35
N ASP A 137 -15.84 -3.16 9.09
CA ASP A 137 -16.06 -4.10 8.00
C ASP A 137 -15.17 -3.70 6.82
N PHE A 138 -14.33 -4.64 6.38
CA PHE A 138 -13.23 -4.37 5.46
C PHE A 138 -13.24 -5.37 4.31
N VAL A 139 -13.29 -4.87 3.09
CA VAL A 139 -13.09 -5.67 1.87
C VAL A 139 -11.88 -5.15 1.12
N PHE A 140 -10.99 -6.04 0.70
CA PHE A 140 -9.78 -5.68 -0.02
C PHE A 140 -9.65 -6.48 -1.31
N PHE A 141 -9.73 -5.80 -2.45
CA PHE A 141 -9.48 -6.36 -3.76
C PHE A 141 -8.00 -6.18 -4.13
N TYR A 142 -7.29 -7.29 -4.33
CA TYR A 142 -5.88 -7.26 -4.70
C TYR A 142 -5.66 -7.87 -6.09
N SER A 143 -5.28 -7.02 -7.04
CA SER A 143 -5.00 -7.41 -8.42
C SER A 143 -3.51 -7.62 -8.64
N ILE A 144 -3.15 -8.82 -9.09
CA ILE A 144 -1.79 -9.18 -9.48
C ILE A 144 -1.79 -9.87 -10.86
N ARG A 145 -0.60 -10.12 -11.42
CA ARG A 145 -0.50 -10.78 -12.74
C ARG A 145 -0.67 -12.30 -12.60
N THR A 146 0.13 -12.90 -11.71
CA THR A 146 0.14 -14.33 -11.41
C THR A 146 0.09 -14.58 -9.91
N LYS A 147 -0.32 -15.78 -9.49
CA LYS A 147 -0.34 -16.20 -8.08
C LYS A 147 1.03 -16.06 -7.41
N ALA A 148 2.12 -16.21 -8.18
CA ALA A 148 3.47 -16.02 -7.69
C ALA A 148 3.75 -14.55 -7.31
N ASP A 149 3.05 -13.59 -7.90
CA ASP A 149 3.24 -12.14 -7.68
C ASP A 149 2.51 -11.61 -6.42
N ILE A 150 1.95 -12.48 -5.59
CA ILE A 150 1.31 -12.06 -4.34
C ILE A 150 2.40 -11.63 -3.34
N LEU A 151 2.63 -10.32 -3.29
CA LEU A 151 3.51 -9.68 -2.30
C LEU A 151 2.99 -9.88 -0.87
N GLN A 152 3.91 -9.99 0.08
CA GLN A 152 3.62 -9.98 1.52
C GLN A 152 2.56 -11.03 1.95
N LYS A 153 2.60 -12.22 1.34
CA LYS A 153 1.59 -13.27 1.51
C LYS A 153 1.38 -13.69 2.98
N GLU A 154 2.47 -13.88 3.73
CA GLU A 154 2.43 -14.25 5.15
C GLU A 154 1.79 -13.14 5.97
N LYS A 155 2.12 -11.88 5.65
CA LYS A 155 1.57 -10.69 6.31
C LYS A 155 0.07 -10.55 6.05
N LEU A 156 -0.38 -10.73 4.81
CA LEU A 156 -1.80 -10.73 4.47
C LEU A 156 -2.55 -11.85 5.21
N SER A 157 -1.93 -13.02 5.35
CA SER A 157 -2.50 -14.15 6.12
C SER A 157 -2.56 -13.85 7.62
N GLU A 158 -1.61 -13.09 8.16
CA GLU A 158 -1.66 -12.57 9.53
C GLU A 158 -2.79 -11.54 9.71
N LEU A 159 -2.91 -10.58 8.79
CA LEU A 159 -3.94 -9.54 8.82
C LEU A 159 -5.35 -10.14 8.83
N VAL A 160 -5.64 -11.11 7.94
CA VAL A 160 -6.95 -11.80 7.89
C VAL A 160 -7.27 -12.53 9.19
N ARG A 161 -6.27 -13.13 9.84
CA ARG A 161 -6.46 -13.83 11.13
C ARG A 161 -6.75 -12.87 12.29
N ASN A 162 -6.20 -11.66 12.25
CA ASN A 162 -6.22 -10.74 13.39
C ASN A 162 -7.19 -9.57 13.24
N ILE A 163 -7.63 -9.23 12.03
CA ILE A 163 -8.64 -8.20 11.79
C ILE A 163 -9.99 -8.88 11.59
N LYS A 164 -10.89 -8.66 12.55
CA LYS A 164 -12.26 -9.14 12.43
C LYS A 164 -12.94 -8.50 11.22
N ASN A 165 -13.65 -9.32 10.44
CA ASN A 165 -14.38 -8.90 9.23
C ASN A 165 -13.49 -8.31 8.12
N LEU A 166 -12.23 -8.74 8.00
CA LEU A 166 -11.43 -8.48 6.80
C LEU A 166 -11.61 -9.61 5.78
N LYS A 167 -12.16 -9.29 4.61
CA LYS A 167 -12.22 -10.17 3.43
C LYS A 167 -11.22 -9.68 2.39
N ILE A 168 -10.30 -10.56 1.97
CA ILE A 168 -9.41 -10.27 0.82
C ILE A 168 -9.89 -11.05 -0.39
N VAL A 169 -10.13 -10.35 -1.49
CA VAL A 169 -10.48 -10.85 -2.81
C VAL A 169 -9.25 -10.72 -3.70
N TYR A 170 -8.58 -11.83 -3.94
CA TYR A 170 -7.47 -11.86 -4.88
C TYR A 170 -8.00 -12.03 -6.30
N THR A 171 -7.48 -11.26 -7.25
CA THR A 171 -7.70 -11.47 -8.68
C THR A 171 -6.39 -11.55 -9.45
N ILE A 172 -6.32 -12.47 -10.40
CA ILE A 172 -5.14 -12.70 -11.25
C ILE A 172 -5.46 -12.39 -12.70
N THR A 173 -4.55 -11.70 -13.39
CA THR A 173 -4.85 -11.10 -14.71
C THR A 173 -4.17 -11.79 -15.89
N ARG A 174 -3.20 -12.68 -15.66
CA ARG A 174 -2.35 -13.26 -16.72
C ARG A 174 -2.25 -14.78 -16.73
N GLU A 175 -2.93 -15.48 -15.82
CA GLU A 175 -2.94 -16.94 -15.77
C GLU A 175 -4.23 -17.48 -15.15
N THR A 176 -4.45 -18.79 -15.29
CA THR A 176 -5.52 -19.54 -14.64
C THR A 176 -4.93 -20.79 -13.97
N PRO A 177 -4.34 -20.65 -12.76
CA PRO A 177 -3.68 -21.76 -12.08
C PRO A 177 -4.69 -22.81 -11.63
N ASP A 178 -4.27 -24.07 -11.72
CA ASP A 178 -5.05 -25.19 -11.20
C ASP A 178 -5.36 -24.99 -9.72
N GLY A 179 -6.64 -25.16 -9.36
CA GLY A 179 -7.12 -25.00 -7.99
C GLY A 179 -7.14 -23.56 -7.47
N TRP A 180 -6.99 -22.55 -8.33
CA TRP A 180 -7.22 -21.16 -7.94
C TRP A 180 -8.69 -20.94 -7.54
N LYS A 181 -8.90 -20.35 -6.36
CA LYS A 181 -10.23 -20.07 -5.79
C LYS A 181 -10.58 -18.59 -5.76
N GLY A 182 -9.65 -17.73 -6.19
CA GLY A 182 -9.89 -16.30 -6.28
C GLY A 182 -10.56 -15.92 -7.60
N GLU A 183 -10.68 -14.63 -7.82
CA GLU A 183 -11.21 -14.07 -9.05
C GLU A 183 -10.17 -14.14 -10.19
N LEU A 184 -10.66 -14.00 -11.43
CA LEU A 184 -9.86 -13.96 -12.65
C LEU A 184 -10.17 -12.69 -13.42
N GLY A 185 -9.14 -12.10 -14.03
CA GLY A 185 -9.26 -10.91 -14.86
C GLY A 185 -9.06 -9.60 -14.12
N ARG A 186 -9.24 -8.49 -14.86
CA ARG A 186 -9.19 -7.15 -14.28
C ARG A 186 -10.40 -6.94 -13.38
N ILE A 187 -10.22 -6.15 -12.32
CA ILE A 187 -11.35 -5.78 -11.45
C ILE A 187 -12.34 -4.98 -12.29
N ASP A 188 -13.58 -5.44 -12.33
CA ASP A 188 -14.69 -4.82 -13.04
C ASP A 188 -15.89 -4.62 -12.10
N LYS A 189 -16.98 -4.10 -12.66
CA LYS A 189 -18.20 -3.80 -11.92
C LYS A 189 -18.79 -5.08 -11.31
N GLU A 190 -18.92 -6.13 -12.11
CA GLU A 190 -19.55 -7.40 -11.75
C GLU A 190 -18.78 -8.11 -10.63
N MET A 191 -17.44 -8.05 -10.67
CA MET A 191 -16.57 -8.56 -9.61
C MET A 191 -16.76 -7.81 -8.30
N ILE A 192 -16.86 -6.48 -8.35
CA ILE A 192 -17.08 -5.65 -7.16
C ILE A 192 -18.45 -5.96 -6.56
N GLU A 193 -19.53 -5.93 -7.34
CA GLU A 193 -20.90 -6.18 -6.86
C GLU A 193 -21.04 -7.57 -6.23
N ARG A 194 -20.48 -8.60 -6.88
CA ARG A 194 -20.50 -9.99 -6.36
C ARG A 194 -19.79 -10.13 -5.02
N ASN A 195 -18.70 -9.40 -4.82
CA ASN A 195 -17.86 -9.55 -3.64
C ASN A 195 -18.12 -8.52 -2.54
N CYS A 196 -18.80 -7.42 -2.86
CA CYS A 196 -19.13 -6.30 -1.99
C CYS A 196 -20.51 -5.72 -2.38
N PRO A 197 -21.62 -6.40 -2.03
CA PRO A 197 -22.96 -5.93 -2.40
C PRO A 197 -23.34 -4.56 -1.82
N ASP A 198 -22.71 -4.15 -0.72
CA ASP A 198 -22.90 -2.85 -0.07
C ASP A 198 -21.85 -1.79 -0.52
N VAL A 199 -21.36 -1.90 -1.76
CA VAL A 199 -20.29 -1.04 -2.34
C VAL A 199 -20.49 0.46 -2.09
N SER A 200 -21.73 0.96 -2.21
CA SER A 200 -22.09 2.38 -2.08
C SER A 200 -22.01 2.92 -0.65
N GLU A 201 -21.99 2.04 0.36
CA GLU A 201 -21.92 2.40 1.79
C GLU A 201 -20.49 2.53 2.31
N ARG A 202 -19.47 2.24 1.50
CA ARG A 202 -18.08 2.13 1.93
C ARG A 202 -17.25 3.37 1.57
N ASN A 203 -16.23 3.64 2.40
CA ASN A 203 -15.12 4.52 2.04
C ASN A 203 -14.05 3.71 1.29
N TRP A 204 -13.71 4.14 0.08
CA TRP A 204 -12.82 3.42 -0.81
C TRP A 204 -11.41 4.03 -0.86
N PHE A 205 -10.41 3.16 -0.81
CA PHE A 205 -8.99 3.48 -0.87
C PHE A 205 -8.35 2.64 -1.96
N MET A 206 -7.91 3.27 -3.05
CA MET A 206 -7.32 2.58 -4.19
C MET A 206 -5.89 3.02 -4.49
N CYS A 207 -4.96 2.09 -4.71
CA CYS A 207 -3.61 2.42 -5.13
C CYS A 207 -3.07 1.42 -6.17
N GLY A 208 -2.45 1.91 -7.24
CA GLY A 208 -1.91 1.04 -8.30
C GLY A 208 -1.62 1.78 -9.60
N PRO A 209 -1.54 1.07 -10.75
CA PRO A 209 -1.36 1.70 -12.05
C PRO A 209 -2.42 2.78 -12.31
N ILE A 210 -2.01 3.95 -12.81
CA ILE A 210 -2.89 5.12 -12.96
C ILE A 210 -4.14 4.83 -13.79
N VAL A 211 -4.02 4.00 -14.83
CA VAL A 211 -5.14 3.58 -15.69
C VAL A 211 -6.17 2.81 -14.86
N MET A 212 -5.72 1.82 -14.08
CA MET A 212 -6.58 0.97 -13.26
C MET A 212 -7.37 1.79 -12.23
N VAL A 213 -6.69 2.64 -11.45
CA VAL A 213 -7.36 3.42 -10.39
C VAL A 213 -8.31 4.47 -10.95
N THR A 214 -8.01 5.04 -12.12
CA THR A 214 -8.87 6.03 -12.79
C THR A 214 -10.13 5.38 -13.35
N GLU A 215 -10.01 4.19 -13.94
CA GLU A 215 -11.16 3.40 -14.42
C GLU A 215 -12.03 2.95 -13.25
N LEU A 216 -11.43 2.38 -12.20
CA LEU A 216 -12.18 1.90 -11.03
C LEU A 216 -12.85 3.02 -10.24
N LYS A 217 -12.28 4.23 -10.22
CA LYS A 217 -12.99 5.40 -9.66
C LYS A 217 -14.32 5.63 -10.38
N LYS A 218 -14.33 5.60 -11.72
CA LYS A 218 -15.56 5.77 -12.50
C LYS A 218 -16.56 4.63 -12.22
N THR A 219 -16.06 3.39 -12.12
CA THR A 219 -16.88 2.23 -11.78
C THR A 219 -17.54 2.39 -10.41
N LEU A 220 -16.78 2.75 -9.37
CA LEU A 220 -17.31 2.94 -8.01
C LEU A 220 -18.35 4.07 -7.96
N VAL A 221 -18.09 5.19 -8.62
CA VAL A 221 -19.07 6.30 -8.70
C VAL A 221 -20.32 5.86 -9.45
N GLY A 222 -20.19 5.10 -10.55
CA GLY A 222 -21.31 4.51 -11.28
C GLY A 222 -22.11 3.49 -10.46
N LEU A 223 -21.48 2.86 -9.47
CA LEU A 223 -22.11 1.99 -8.48
C LEU A 223 -22.73 2.75 -7.29
N GLY A 224 -22.74 4.09 -7.34
CA GLY A 224 -23.39 4.93 -6.35
C GLY A 224 -22.51 5.31 -5.16
N VAL A 225 -21.19 5.04 -5.20
CA VAL A 225 -20.27 5.55 -4.17
C VAL A 225 -20.13 7.07 -4.33
N PRO A 226 -20.39 7.87 -3.28
CA PRO A 226 -20.14 9.31 -3.35
C PRO A 226 -18.67 9.60 -3.66
N GLU A 227 -18.39 10.52 -4.58
CA GLU A 227 -17.00 10.78 -5.01
C GLU A 227 -16.07 11.16 -3.84
N ARG A 228 -16.58 11.91 -2.85
CA ARG A 228 -15.85 12.25 -1.62
C ARG A 228 -15.40 11.03 -0.79
N ASN A 229 -16.06 9.88 -0.96
CA ASN A 229 -15.74 8.63 -0.28
C ASN A 229 -14.71 7.80 -1.08
N VAL A 230 -14.23 8.28 -2.23
CA VAL A 230 -13.24 7.58 -3.06
C VAL A 230 -11.91 8.31 -2.99
N LYS A 231 -10.94 7.74 -2.28
CA LYS A 231 -9.55 8.18 -2.22
C LYS A 231 -8.71 7.27 -3.12
N PHE A 232 -7.88 7.83 -3.97
CA PHE A 232 -6.98 7.04 -4.81
C PHE A 232 -5.64 7.72 -5.05
N GLU A 233 -4.60 6.90 -5.23
CA GLU A 233 -3.29 7.31 -5.73
C GLU A 233 -2.89 6.39 -6.89
N GLY A 234 -2.22 6.95 -7.89
CA GLY A 234 -1.80 6.20 -9.07
C GLY A 234 -0.33 6.47 -9.39
N TRP A 235 0.35 5.43 -9.85
CA TRP A 235 1.69 5.53 -10.42
C TRP A 235 1.65 5.08 -11.89
N GLY A 236 2.60 5.59 -12.68
CA GLY A 236 2.66 5.37 -14.12
C GLY A 236 3.53 6.41 -14.77
#